data_AF-A0A973X5R7-F1
#
_entry.id   AF-A0A973X5R7-F1
#
_cell.length_a   1.000
_cell.length_b   1.000
_cell.length_c   1.000
_cell.angle_alpha   90.00
_cell.angle_beta   90.00
_cell.angle_gamma   90.00
#
_symmetry.space_group_name_H-M   'P 1'
#
loop_
_entity.id
_entity.type
_entity.pdbx_description
1 polymer ?
#
loop_
_entity_poly.entity_id
_entity_poly.type
_entity_poly.pdbx_seq_one_letter_code
_entity_poly.pdbx_strand_id
1 'polypeptide(L)'
;MHNLLDPAILFFLFGVVAGAVKSNLEIPQPISRFLALYLLMALGLKGGFALAHSGFTTQVATSLGCAVLLAIVVPVLGYGVLRKFLSSFDATAVAATYGSVSAVTFVTTVQTLENQQMAFGGHMAAAMALMESPAIVLAVLFANTLRQQQASGLAVTGGGPAALALDLQPRRGGVPLGKILHESFTDGAQLLLLGAMLIGILSG
;
A
#
# COMPACT_ATOMS: atom_id res chain seq x y z
N MET A 1 -11.10 -18.67 21.03
CA MET A 1 -10.11 -18.69 22.13
C MET A 1 -8.82 -19.46 21.79
N HIS A 2 -8.53 -19.83 20.53
CA HIS A 2 -7.23 -20.40 20.12
C HIS A 2 -6.62 -19.63 18.93
N ASN A 3 -6.56 -18.30 19.01
CA ASN A 3 -6.04 -17.48 17.91
C ASN A 3 -4.58 -17.79 17.58
N LEU A 4 -3.77 -18.24 18.56
CA LEU A 4 -2.36 -18.64 18.35
C LEU A 4 -2.20 -19.97 17.62
N LEU A 5 -3.26 -20.78 17.52
CA LEU A 5 -3.27 -22.02 16.74
C LEU A 5 -3.84 -21.80 15.32
N ASP A 6 -4.03 -20.55 14.91
CA ASP A 6 -4.39 -20.25 13.52
C ASP A 6 -3.28 -20.75 12.58
N PRO A 7 -3.62 -21.50 11.52
CA PRO A 7 -2.63 -22.04 10.60
C PRO A 7 -1.67 -20.99 10.02
N ALA A 8 -2.12 -19.76 9.74
CA ALA A 8 -1.25 -18.73 9.18
C ALA A 8 -0.17 -18.30 10.19
N ILE A 9 -0.53 -18.19 11.48
CA ILE A 9 0.42 -17.87 12.56
C ILE A 9 1.40 -19.03 12.77
N LEU A 10 0.91 -20.27 12.77
CA LEU A 10 1.75 -21.46 12.91
C LEU A 10 2.74 -21.61 11.75
N PHE A 11 2.31 -21.37 10.51
CA PHE A 11 3.20 -21.39 9.34
C PHE A 11 4.19 -20.23 9.34
N PHE A 12 3.81 -19.05 9.84
CA PHE A 12 4.76 -17.95 10.03
C PHE A 12 5.86 -18.35 11.02
N LEU A 13 5.50 -18.90 12.19
CA LEU A 13 6.47 -19.35 13.19
C LEU A 13 7.32 -20.51 12.66
N PHE A 14 6.71 -21.45 11.94
CA PHE A 14 7.44 -22.53 11.26
C PHE A 14 8.45 -21.97 10.26
N GLY A 15 8.09 -20.95 9.47
CA GLY A 15 9.00 -20.28 8.54
C GLY A 15 10.20 -19.64 9.25
N VAL A 16 9.98 -18.99 10.40
CA VAL A 16 11.05 -18.45 11.24
C VAL A 16 11.99 -19.56 11.73
N VAL A 17 11.44 -20.67 12.22
CA VAL A 17 12.23 -21.83 12.67
C VAL A 17 12.99 -22.46 11.50
N ALA A 18 12.36 -22.66 10.35
CA ALA A 18 12.97 -23.21 9.14
C ALA A 18 14.14 -22.35 8.66
N GLY A 19 13.99 -21.02 8.67
CA GLY A 19 15.07 -20.08 8.35
C GLY A 19 16.21 -20.13 9.38
N ALA A 20 15.88 -20.20 10.68
CA ALA A 20 16.87 -20.27 11.76
C ALA A 20 17.75 -21.54 11.68
N VAL A 21 17.16 -22.68 11.30
CA VAL A 21 17.91 -23.94 11.09
C VAL A 21 18.58 -24.03 9.71
N LYS A 22 18.54 -22.96 8.90
CA LYS A 22 19.06 -22.91 7.53
C LYS A 22 18.50 -24.02 6.63
N SER A 23 17.20 -24.29 6.76
CA SER A 23 16.50 -25.25 5.91
C SER A 23 16.64 -24.88 4.44
N ASN A 24 16.73 -25.87 3.55
CA ASN A 24 16.71 -25.68 2.10
C ASN A 24 15.27 -25.44 1.57
N LEU A 25 14.34 -25.04 2.44
CA LEU A 25 12.97 -24.70 2.09
C LEU A 25 12.96 -23.31 1.45
N GLU A 26 13.20 -23.26 0.14
CA GLU A 26 13.11 -22.05 -0.66
C GLU A 26 11.86 -22.10 -1.54
N ILE A 27 11.05 -21.04 -1.49
CA ILE A 27 9.95 -20.85 -2.44
C ILE A 27 10.51 -20.04 -3.62
N PRO A 28 10.46 -20.57 -4.86
CA PRO A 28 10.94 -19.85 -6.03
C PRO A 28 10.29 -18.47 -6.16
N GLN A 29 11.12 -17.44 -6.37
CA GLN A 29 10.68 -16.05 -6.56
C GLN A 29 9.53 -15.89 -7.58
N PRO A 30 9.52 -16.58 -8.74
CA PRO A 30 8.41 -16.50 -9.69
C PRO A 30 7.07 -16.95 -9.11
N ILE A 31 7.06 -17.99 -8.27
CA ILE A 31 5.85 -18.53 -7.64
C ILE A 31 5.32 -17.52 -6.61
N SER A 32 6.21 -16.94 -5.80
CA SER A 32 5.82 -15.90 -4.84
C SER A 32 5.17 -14.70 -5.53
N ARG A 33 5.76 -14.23 -6.63
CA ARG A 33 5.21 -13.11 -7.40
C ARG A 33 3.86 -13.45 -8.04
N PHE A 34 3.74 -14.65 -8.61
CA PHE A 34 2.48 -15.11 -9.19
C PHE A 34 1.37 -15.20 -8.14
N LEU A 35 1.64 -15.81 -6.97
CA LEU A 35 0.68 -15.92 -5.88
C LEU A 35 0.23 -14.53 -5.38
N ALA A 36 1.14 -13.57 -5.24
CA ALA A 36 0.80 -12.21 -4.84
C ALA A 36 -0.16 -11.54 -5.85
N LEU A 37 0.15 -11.62 -7.15
CA LEU A 37 -0.71 -11.06 -8.20
C LEU A 37 -2.07 -11.78 -8.27
N TYR A 38 -2.07 -13.10 -8.13
CA TYR A 38 -3.31 -13.89 -8.08
C TYR A 38 -4.20 -13.49 -6.91
N LEU A 39 -3.63 -13.32 -5.71
CA LEU A 39 -4.36 -12.89 -4.53
C LEU A 39 -4.93 -11.48 -4.70
N LEU A 40 -4.14 -10.54 -5.24
CA LEU A 40 -4.61 -9.19 -5.55
C LEU A 40 -5.78 -9.20 -6.54
N MET A 41 -5.68 -9.99 -7.61
CA MET A 41 -6.76 -10.16 -8.58
C MET A 41 -8.02 -10.77 -7.93
N ALA A 42 -7.86 -11.84 -7.14
CA ALA A 42 -8.97 -12.50 -6.45
C ALA A 42 -9.67 -11.57 -5.46
N LEU A 43 -8.90 -10.76 -4.72
CA LEU A 43 -9.42 -9.75 -3.80
C LEU A 43 -10.17 -8.65 -4.54
N GLY A 44 -9.61 -8.16 -5.65
CA GLY A 44 -10.27 -7.20 -6.54
C GLY A 44 -11.62 -7.72 -7.02
N LEU A 45 -11.64 -8.93 -7.62
CA LEU A 45 -12.88 -9.58 -8.09
C LEU A 45 -13.90 -9.73 -6.96
N LYS A 46 -13.49 -10.22 -5.78
CA LYS A 46 -14.38 -10.40 -4.62
C LYS A 46 -14.98 -9.05 -4.16
N GLY A 47 -14.18 -7.99 -4.16
CA GLY A 47 -14.65 -6.63 -3.87
C GLY A 47 -15.63 -6.13 -4.93
N GLY A 48 -15.35 -6.38 -6.20
CA GLY A 48 -16.20 -5.98 -7.32
C GLY A 48 -17.57 -6.67 -7.31
N PHE A 49 -17.59 -7.99 -7.17
CA PHE A 49 -18.83 -8.76 -7.04
C PHE A 49 -19.66 -8.31 -5.84
N ALA A 50 -19.00 -8.04 -4.72
CA ALA A 50 -19.70 -7.55 -3.54
C ALA A 50 -20.33 -6.17 -3.77
N LEU A 51 -19.64 -5.26 -4.46
CA LEU A 51 -20.19 -3.95 -4.82
C LEU A 51 -21.38 -4.07 -5.77
N ALA A 52 -21.30 -4.93 -6.79
CA ALA A 52 -22.42 -5.21 -7.70
C ALA A 52 -23.65 -5.71 -6.93
N HIS A 53 -23.46 -6.68 -6.03
CA HIS A 53 -24.56 -7.24 -5.24
C HIS A 53 -25.12 -6.29 -4.18
N SER A 54 -24.27 -5.55 -3.47
CA SER A 54 -24.69 -4.64 -2.40
C SER A 54 -25.29 -3.32 -2.91
N GLY A 55 -25.01 -2.98 -4.18
CA GLY A 55 -25.36 -1.69 -4.77
C GLY A 55 -24.59 -0.51 -4.17
N PHE A 56 -24.62 0.63 -4.85
CA PHE A 56 -24.07 1.89 -4.34
C PHE A 56 -25.05 2.55 -3.38
N THR A 57 -25.20 1.97 -2.19
CA THR A 57 -25.99 2.58 -1.11
C THR A 57 -25.18 3.67 -0.40
N THR A 58 -25.86 4.59 0.29
CA THR A 58 -25.22 5.62 1.12
C THR A 58 -24.28 5.01 2.16
N GLN A 59 -24.63 3.84 2.72
CA GLN A 59 -23.80 3.13 3.70
C GLN A 59 -22.51 2.57 3.09
N VAL A 60 -22.58 2.04 1.87
CA VAL A 60 -21.37 1.60 1.15
C VAL A 60 -20.49 2.83 0.86
N ALA A 61 -21.07 3.90 0.33
CA ALA A 61 -20.32 5.12 0.02
C ALA A 61 -19.64 5.73 1.27
N THR A 62 -20.33 5.78 2.41
CA THR A 62 -19.72 6.28 3.66
C THR A 62 -18.60 5.38 4.15
N SER A 63 -18.77 4.06 4.10
CA SER A 63 -17.73 3.12 4.52
C SER A 63 -16.48 3.18 3.64
N LEU A 64 -16.64 3.27 2.32
CA LEU A 64 -15.52 3.44 1.37
C LEU A 64 -14.85 4.81 1.55
N GLY A 65 -15.64 5.87 1.77
CA GLY A 65 -15.12 7.21 2.06
C GLY A 65 -14.29 7.23 3.34
N CYS A 66 -14.75 6.56 4.41
CA CYS A 66 -13.99 6.40 5.64
C CYS A 66 -12.70 5.60 5.41
N ALA A 67 -12.73 4.54 4.62
CA ALA A 67 -11.55 3.74 4.27
C ALA A 67 -10.47 4.60 3.58
N VAL A 68 -10.86 5.34 2.53
CA VAL A 68 -9.95 6.25 1.82
C VAL A 68 -9.41 7.36 2.73
N LEU A 69 -10.27 7.94 3.58
CA LEU A 69 -9.85 8.95 4.55
C LEU A 69 -8.80 8.39 5.51
N LEU A 70 -9.01 7.19 6.05
CA LEU A 70 -8.04 6.53 6.93
C LEU A 70 -6.74 6.19 6.21
N ALA A 71 -6.79 5.76 4.95
CA ALA A 71 -5.60 5.52 4.13
C ALA A 71 -4.77 6.79 3.85
N ILE A 72 -5.32 7.98 4.10
CA ILE A 72 -4.60 9.25 4.04
C ILE A 72 -4.14 9.68 5.43
N VAL A 73 -5.05 9.68 6.41
CA VAL A 73 -4.81 10.18 7.77
C VAL A 73 -3.75 9.34 8.48
N VAL A 74 -3.82 8.02 8.40
CA VAL A 74 -2.88 7.11 9.08
C VAL A 74 -1.43 7.34 8.62
N PRO A 75 -1.09 7.33 7.32
CA PRO A 75 0.28 7.62 6.89
C PRO A 75 0.74 9.04 7.21
N VAL A 76 -0.15 10.05 7.14
CA VAL A 76 0.21 11.44 7.52
C VAL A 76 0.57 11.54 9.01
N LEU A 77 -0.26 10.96 9.88
CA LEU A 77 0.01 10.92 11.32
C LEU A 77 1.25 10.07 11.63
N GLY A 78 1.36 8.91 10.98
CA GLY A 78 2.49 7.99 11.09
C GLY A 78 3.80 8.70 10.76
N TYR A 79 3.87 9.44 9.65
CA TYR A 79 5.03 10.24 9.29
C TYR A 79 5.36 11.30 10.34
N GLY A 80 4.34 12.01 10.84
CA GLY A 80 4.51 13.02 11.88
C GLY A 80 5.10 12.50 13.18
N VAL A 81 4.79 11.25 13.54
CA VAL A 81 5.38 10.56 14.71
C VAL A 81 6.76 9.99 14.38
N LEU A 82 6.90 9.24 13.27
CA LEU A 82 8.14 8.52 12.94
C LEU A 82 9.31 9.43 12.59
N ARG A 83 9.06 10.62 12.03
CA ARG A 83 10.12 11.60 11.74
C ARG A 83 10.88 12.07 12.99
N LYS A 84 10.38 11.78 14.20
CA LYS A 84 11.07 12.07 15.47
C LYS A 84 12.15 11.03 15.78
N PHE A 85 12.09 9.85 15.18
CA PHE A 85 12.96 8.71 15.48
C PHE A 85 13.73 8.21 14.25
N LEU A 86 13.24 8.46 13.04
CA LEU A 86 13.79 7.95 11.79
C LEU A 86 14.16 9.10 10.83
N SER A 87 14.96 8.78 9.81
CA SER A 87 15.22 9.70 8.70
C SER A 87 13.91 10.03 7.97
N SER A 88 13.82 11.20 7.32
CA SER A 88 12.58 11.59 6.64
C SER A 88 12.15 10.61 5.54
N PHE A 89 13.10 9.99 4.84
CA PHE A 89 12.79 8.97 3.82
C PHE A 89 12.29 7.67 4.45
N ASP A 90 12.94 7.18 5.52
CA ASP A 90 12.52 5.96 6.21
C ASP A 90 11.17 6.17 6.90
N ALA A 91 10.97 7.31 7.55
CA ALA A 91 9.69 7.69 8.15
C ALA A 91 8.57 7.71 7.11
N THR A 92 8.82 8.24 5.92
CA THR A 92 7.85 8.25 4.81
C THR A 92 7.52 6.83 4.35
N ALA A 93 8.54 6.01 4.09
CA ALA A 93 8.37 4.64 3.59
C ALA A 93 7.60 3.78 4.60
N VAL A 94 8.00 3.83 5.88
CA VAL A 94 7.34 3.06 6.94
C VAL A 94 5.92 3.57 7.18
N ALA A 95 5.71 4.89 7.24
CA ALA A 95 4.37 5.44 7.43
C ALA A 95 3.42 5.07 6.27
N ALA A 96 3.91 5.05 5.03
CA ALA A 96 3.14 4.59 3.89
C ALA A 96 2.84 3.09 3.94
N THR A 97 3.81 2.28 4.37
CA THR A 97 3.64 0.81 4.49
C THR A 97 2.54 0.46 5.51
N TYR A 98 2.50 1.17 6.64
CA TYR A 98 1.46 1.00 7.66
C TYR A 98 0.18 1.80 7.40
N GLY A 99 0.24 2.78 6.49
CA GLY A 99 -0.92 3.50 5.99
C GLY A 99 -1.70 2.74 4.92
N SER A 100 -1.02 1.81 4.23
CA SER A 100 -1.66 0.81 3.39
C SER A 100 -2.29 -0.32 4.24
N VAL A 101 -3.07 -1.20 3.60
CA VAL A 101 -3.77 -2.29 4.27
C VAL A 101 -3.02 -3.60 4.11
N SER A 102 -2.80 -4.30 5.21
CA SER A 102 -2.29 -5.68 5.15
C SER A 102 -3.40 -6.63 4.72
N ALA A 103 -3.24 -7.25 3.53
CA ALA A 103 -4.12 -8.31 3.06
C ALA A 103 -4.24 -9.46 4.07
N VAL A 104 -3.15 -9.79 4.78
CA VAL A 104 -3.13 -10.83 5.83
C VAL A 104 -4.02 -10.39 7.00
N THR A 105 -3.90 -9.15 7.47
CA THR A 105 -4.73 -8.62 8.56
C THR A 105 -6.21 -8.61 8.18
N PHE A 106 -6.52 -8.25 6.93
CA PHE A 106 -7.88 -8.30 6.41
C PHE A 106 -8.44 -9.72 6.42
N VAL A 107 -7.70 -10.70 5.89
CA VAL A 107 -8.12 -12.11 5.85
C VAL A 107 -8.33 -12.66 7.26
N THR A 108 -7.41 -12.40 8.19
CA THR A 108 -7.56 -12.83 9.58
C THR A 108 -8.78 -12.20 10.26
N THR A 109 -9.04 -10.92 9.99
CA THR A 109 -10.23 -10.23 10.52
C THR A 109 -11.50 -10.85 9.98
N VAL A 110 -11.59 -11.06 8.66
CA VAL A 110 -12.72 -11.72 8.01
C VAL A 110 -12.95 -13.12 8.58
N GLN A 111 -11.91 -13.95 8.65
CA GLN A 111 -11.99 -15.30 9.20
C GLN A 111 -12.41 -15.29 10.67
N THR A 112 -11.96 -14.31 11.45
CA THR A 112 -12.36 -14.15 12.86
C THR A 112 -13.85 -13.79 12.97
N LEU A 113 -14.33 -12.88 12.12
CA LEU A 113 -15.75 -12.50 12.08
C LEU A 113 -16.62 -13.68 11.65
N GLU A 114 -16.22 -14.43 10.62
CA GLU A 114 -16.89 -15.64 10.17
C GLU A 114 -16.97 -16.70 11.27
N ASN A 115 -15.87 -16.95 11.98
CA ASN A 115 -15.82 -17.87 13.13
C ASN A 115 -16.75 -17.45 14.28
N GLN A 116 -16.96 -16.14 14.45
CA GLN A 116 -17.89 -15.58 15.43
C GLN A 116 -19.32 -15.45 14.89
N GLN A 117 -19.56 -15.88 13.64
CA GLN A 117 -20.83 -15.70 12.92
C GLN A 117 -21.31 -14.24 12.88
N MET A 118 -20.39 -13.29 12.90
CA MET A 118 -20.70 -11.86 12.74
C MET A 118 -20.74 -11.51 11.26
N ALA A 119 -21.91 -11.12 10.78
CA ALA A 119 -22.07 -10.65 9.41
C ALA A 119 -21.31 -9.33 9.21
N PHE A 120 -20.58 -9.24 8.10
CA PHE A 120 -19.92 -8.02 7.66
C PHE A 120 -20.26 -7.77 6.19
N GLY A 121 -20.17 -6.51 5.75
CA GLY A 121 -20.45 -6.15 4.38
C GLY A 121 -19.39 -6.69 3.43
N GLY A 122 -19.80 -7.39 2.37
CA GLY A 122 -18.87 -7.88 1.33
C GLY A 122 -18.05 -6.75 0.67
N HIS A 123 -18.60 -5.53 0.63
CA HIS A 123 -17.93 -4.32 0.13
C HIS A 123 -16.66 -3.95 0.91
N MET A 124 -16.41 -4.55 2.08
CA MET A 124 -15.15 -4.38 2.82
C MET A 124 -13.93 -4.89 2.03
N ALA A 125 -14.09 -5.86 1.13
CA ALA A 125 -13.01 -6.26 0.22
C ALA A 125 -12.65 -5.15 -0.78
N ALA A 126 -13.65 -4.40 -1.26
CA ALA A 126 -13.42 -3.22 -2.09
C ALA A 126 -12.80 -2.07 -1.28
N ALA A 127 -13.20 -1.90 -0.02
CA ALA A 127 -12.60 -0.92 0.88
C ALA A 127 -11.09 -1.16 1.04
N MET A 128 -10.68 -2.40 1.30
CA MET A 128 -9.26 -2.77 1.39
C MET A 128 -8.52 -2.46 0.09
N ALA A 129 -9.10 -2.80 -1.05
CA ALA A 129 -8.48 -2.51 -2.35
C ALA A 129 -8.27 -1.00 -2.60
N LEU A 130 -9.25 -0.17 -2.21
CA LEU A 130 -9.19 1.27 -2.36
C LEU A 130 -8.17 1.95 -1.42
N MET A 131 -7.77 1.31 -0.34
CA MET A 131 -6.83 1.88 0.63
C MET A 131 -5.35 1.79 0.19
N GLU A 132 -5.02 0.95 -0.79
CA GLU A 132 -3.66 0.81 -1.32
C GLU A 132 -3.19 2.05 -2.09
N SER A 133 -3.97 2.52 -3.07
CA SER A 133 -3.56 3.64 -3.95
C SER A 133 -3.31 4.95 -3.19
N PRO A 134 -4.16 5.43 -2.26
CA PRO A 134 -3.92 6.66 -1.51
C PRO A 134 -2.62 6.64 -0.69
N ALA A 135 -2.32 5.51 -0.03
CA ALA A 135 -1.11 5.37 0.77
C ALA A 135 0.16 5.41 -0.10
N ILE A 136 0.14 4.73 -1.26
CA ILE A 136 1.25 4.73 -2.22
C ILE A 136 1.47 6.13 -2.81
N VAL A 137 0.40 6.81 -3.23
CA VAL A 137 0.49 8.18 -3.76
C VAL A 137 1.10 9.12 -2.73
N LEU A 138 0.68 9.06 -1.46
CA LEU A 138 1.26 9.86 -0.39
C LEU A 138 2.74 9.55 -0.16
N ALA A 139 3.14 8.27 -0.21
CA ALA A 139 4.53 7.86 -0.09
C ALA A 139 5.40 8.55 -1.14
N VAL A 140 4.97 8.49 -2.40
CA VAL A 140 5.74 9.08 -3.51
C VAL A 140 5.74 10.61 -3.44
N LEU A 141 4.63 11.23 -3.05
CA LEU A 141 4.56 12.69 -2.85
C LEU A 141 5.50 13.17 -1.74
N PHE A 142 5.49 12.53 -0.58
CA PHE A 142 6.41 12.84 0.51
C PHE A 142 7.87 12.60 0.11
N ALA A 143 8.17 11.48 -0.55
CA ALA A 143 9.52 11.20 -1.04
C ALA A 143 9.99 12.26 -2.05
N ASN A 144 9.14 12.70 -2.97
CA ASN A 144 9.48 13.72 -3.97
C ASN A 144 9.70 15.11 -3.36
N THR A 145 8.85 15.51 -2.40
CA THR A 145 9.01 16.80 -1.70
C THR A 145 10.30 16.84 -0.88
N LEU A 146 10.65 15.75 -0.19
CA LEU A 146 11.93 15.62 0.52
C LEU A 146 13.14 15.69 -0.43
N ARG A 147 13.05 15.06 -1.60
CA ARG A 147 14.11 15.07 -2.62
C ARG A 147 14.31 16.48 -3.20
N GLN A 148 13.24 17.22 -3.41
CA GLN A 148 13.30 18.63 -3.82
C GLN A 148 13.93 19.52 -2.75
N GLN A 149 13.54 19.36 -1.47
CA GLN A 149 14.10 20.14 -0.36
C GLN A 149 15.62 19.93 -0.20
N GLN A 150 16.11 18.70 -0.35
CA GLN A 150 17.55 18.42 -0.34
C GLN A 150 18.27 19.07 -1.52
N ALA A 151 17.69 19.01 -2.73
CA ALA A 151 18.27 19.65 -3.91
C ALA A 151 18.34 21.18 -3.77
N SER A 152 17.32 21.80 -3.17
CA SER A 152 17.29 23.25 -2.90
C SER A 152 18.30 23.66 -1.81
N GLY A 153 18.52 22.82 -0.78
CA GLY A 153 19.49 23.08 0.28
C GLY A 153 20.95 23.09 -0.19
N LEU A 154 21.31 22.20 -1.12
CA LEU A 154 22.65 22.17 -1.72
C LEU A 154 22.93 23.36 -2.65
N ALA A 155 21.91 23.92 -3.31
CA ALA A 155 22.06 25.07 -4.19
C ALA A 155 22.41 26.37 -3.41
N VAL A 156 21.96 26.50 -2.17
CA VAL A 156 22.25 27.67 -1.32
C VAL A 156 23.67 27.64 -0.74
N THR A 157 24.24 26.45 -0.53
CA THR A 157 25.60 26.29 0.02
C THR A 157 26.73 26.44 -1.01
N GLY A 158 26.41 26.46 -2.32
CA GLY A 158 27.39 26.51 -3.42
C GLY A 158 27.76 27.90 -3.93
N GLY A 159 27.40 28.99 -3.24
CA GLY A 159 27.51 30.39 -3.70
C GLY A 159 28.92 30.98 -3.82
N GLY A 160 29.94 30.21 -4.23
CA GLY A 160 31.27 30.70 -4.56
C GLY A 160 31.42 30.96 -6.07
N PRO A 161 32.26 31.94 -6.50
CA PRO A 161 32.42 32.29 -7.92
C PRO A 161 32.92 31.14 -8.83
N ALA A 162 33.42 30.03 -8.24
CA ALA A 162 33.78 28.81 -8.96
C ALA A 162 32.58 27.92 -9.35
N ALA A 163 31.42 28.08 -8.71
CA ALA A 163 30.22 27.29 -9.02
C ALA A 163 29.48 27.76 -10.29
N LEU A 164 29.71 29.00 -10.72
CA LEU A 164 29.07 29.59 -11.91
C LEU A 164 29.61 29.02 -13.24
N ALA A 165 30.74 28.31 -13.22
CA ALA A 165 31.37 27.78 -14.44
C ALA A 165 31.00 26.32 -14.78
N LEU A 166 30.34 25.59 -13.86
CA LEU A 166 30.08 24.15 -14.00
C LEU A 166 28.60 23.79 -14.25
N ASP A 167 27.67 24.74 -14.19
CA ASP A 167 26.23 24.43 -14.06
C ASP A 167 25.38 24.74 -15.31
N LEU A 168 25.95 24.57 -16.51
CA LEU A 168 25.22 24.70 -17.79
C LEU A 168 24.35 23.48 -18.15
N GLN A 169 24.20 22.51 -17.23
CA GLN A 169 23.23 21.42 -17.41
C GLN A 169 21.98 21.71 -16.57
N PRO A 170 20.80 21.84 -17.19
CA PRO A 170 19.57 21.99 -16.43
C PRO A 170 19.32 20.68 -15.68
N ARG A 171 19.68 20.62 -14.40
CA ARG A 171 19.30 19.54 -13.49
C ARG A 171 17.78 19.59 -13.36
N ARG A 172 17.11 18.84 -14.24
CA ARG A 172 15.66 18.72 -14.33
C ARG A 172 15.07 18.49 -12.94
N GLY A 173 14.16 19.39 -12.57
CA GLY A 173 13.43 19.41 -11.32
C GLY A 173 12.71 18.09 -11.04
N GLY A 174 12.34 17.90 -9.77
CA GLY A 174 11.71 16.68 -9.27
C GLY A 174 10.56 16.19 -10.16
N VAL A 175 10.30 14.89 -10.09
CA VAL A 175 9.34 14.22 -10.98
C VAL A 175 7.99 14.96 -10.92
N PRO A 176 7.41 15.36 -12.07
CA PRO A 176 6.17 16.12 -12.07
C PRO A 176 5.04 15.31 -11.44
N LEU A 177 4.17 15.96 -10.67
CA LEU A 177 3.06 15.34 -9.94
C LEU A 177 2.17 14.46 -10.84
N GLY A 178 1.91 14.90 -12.08
CA GLY A 178 1.15 14.11 -13.06
C GLY A 178 1.83 12.80 -13.45
N LYS A 179 3.17 12.79 -13.53
CA LYS A 179 3.93 11.56 -13.80
C LYS A 179 3.93 10.62 -12.60
N ILE A 180 4.00 11.16 -11.38
CA ILE A 180 3.88 10.38 -10.14
C ILE A 180 2.50 9.72 -10.04
N LEU A 181 1.43 10.48 -10.30
CA LEU A 181 0.08 9.94 -10.31
C LEU A 181 -0.06 8.87 -11.40
N HIS A 182 0.43 9.14 -12.61
CA HIS A 182 0.41 8.15 -13.69
C HIS A 182 1.18 6.88 -13.30
N GLU A 183 2.41 6.98 -12.80
CA GLU A 183 3.20 5.82 -12.36
C GLU A 183 2.53 5.05 -11.22
N SER A 184 1.91 5.74 -10.26
CA SER A 184 1.19 5.09 -9.16
C SER A 184 -0.02 4.31 -9.66
N PHE A 185 -0.86 4.94 -10.49
CA PHE A 185 -2.07 4.30 -11.03
C PHE A 185 -1.78 3.24 -12.11
N THR A 186 -0.64 3.34 -12.81
CA THR A 186 -0.21 2.37 -13.82
C THR A 186 0.68 1.26 -13.27
N ASP A 187 0.89 1.22 -11.95
CA ASP A 187 1.55 0.10 -11.32
C ASP A 187 0.76 -1.20 -11.56
N GLY A 188 1.48 -2.27 -11.92
CA GLY A 188 0.87 -3.53 -12.34
C GLY A 188 -0.01 -4.16 -11.26
N ALA A 189 0.34 -4.01 -9.98
CA ALA A 189 -0.47 -4.52 -8.88
C ALA A 189 -1.76 -3.70 -8.70
N GLN A 190 -1.68 -2.37 -8.80
CA GLN A 190 -2.84 -1.48 -8.69
C GLN A 190 -3.79 -1.62 -9.88
N LEU A 191 -3.26 -1.64 -11.11
CA LEU A 191 -4.04 -1.88 -12.32
C LEU A 191 -4.76 -3.22 -12.27
N LEU A 192 -4.07 -4.27 -11.81
CA LEU A 192 -4.66 -5.59 -11.68
C LEU A 192 -5.77 -5.59 -10.62
N LEU A 193 -5.54 -4.96 -9.47
CA LEU A 193 -6.51 -4.89 -8.38
C LEU A 193 -7.76 -4.09 -8.77
N LEU A 194 -7.59 -2.87 -9.29
CA LEU A 194 -8.69 -2.00 -9.73
C LEU A 194 -9.40 -2.57 -10.96
N GLY A 195 -8.64 -3.14 -11.91
CA GLY A 195 -9.18 -3.80 -13.09
C GLY A 195 -10.01 -5.03 -12.72
N ALA A 196 -9.51 -5.88 -11.82
CA ALA A 196 -10.23 -7.02 -11.30
C ALA A 196 -11.51 -6.60 -10.56
N MET A 197 -11.45 -5.51 -9.78
CA MET A 197 -12.64 -4.95 -9.13
C MET A 197 -13.67 -4.46 -10.15
N LEU A 198 -13.25 -3.73 -11.19
CA LEU A 198 -14.14 -3.28 -12.24
C LEU A 198 -14.76 -4.45 -13.01
N ILE A 199 -13.97 -5.47 -13.35
CA ILE A 199 -14.47 -6.71 -13.96
C ILE A 199 -15.50 -7.37 -13.05
N GLY A 200 -15.23 -7.46 -11.75
CA GLY A 200 -16.17 -8.00 -10.77
C GLY A 200 -17.48 -7.21 -10.70
N ILE A 201 -17.43 -5.87 -10.78
CA ILE A 201 -18.63 -5.03 -10.81
C ILE A 201 -19.46 -5.28 -12.08
N LEU A 202 -18.81 -5.50 -13.22
CA LEU A 202 -19.48 -5.70 -14.52
C LEU A 202 -20.03 -7.12 -14.72
N SER A 203 -19.47 -8.12 -14.03
CA SER A 203 -19.80 -9.53 -14.24
C SER A 203 -20.62 -10.17 -13.11
N GLY A 204 -20.74 -9.51 -11.95
CA GLY A 204 -21.64 -9.88 -10.85
C GLY A 204 -22.94 -9.10 -10.88
#